data_AF-A0A661M572-F1
#
_entry.id   AF-A0A661M572-F1
#
_cell.length_a   1.000
_cell.length_b   1.000
_cell.length_c   1.000
_cell.angle_alpha   90.00
_cell.angle_beta   90.00
_cell.angle_gamma   90.00
#
_symmetry.space_group_name_H-M   'P 1'
#
loop_
_entity.id
_entity.type
_entity.pdbx_description
1 polymer ?
#
loop_
_entity_poly.entity_id
_entity_poly.type
_entity_poly.pdbx_seq_one_letter_code
_entity_poly.pdbx_strand_id
1 'polypeptide(L)'
;MGERPREGYTLLDVRRPREYEKERIPGATLVPLPELPDRMGELDPDKPVLVYCAVGGRSRAAAQLLAGKGFKEVYNLKGGIKAWQLTIATLQTREGVLSVAMMLEGRALDLYSRYAQKVRAPETMETLLGPADQDKGHLVLLGKMLEEPGKI
;
A
#
# COMPACT_ATOMS: atom_id res chain seq x y z
N MET A 1 20.82 11.49 4.58
CA MET A 1 20.90 10.22 3.82
C MET A 1 19.81 10.29 2.74
N GLY A 2 20.18 10.66 1.51
CA GLY A 2 19.23 10.88 0.41
C GLY A 2 19.05 9.59 -0.38
N GLU A 3 17.87 8.97 -0.28
CA GLU A 3 17.53 7.79 -1.06
C GLU A 3 17.21 8.18 -2.50
N ARG A 4 17.85 7.48 -3.45
CA ARG A 4 17.68 7.66 -4.90
C ARG A 4 16.25 7.31 -5.32
N PRO A 5 15.72 7.90 -6.41
CA PRO A 5 14.46 7.46 -7.01
C PRO A 5 14.55 5.96 -7.33
N ARG A 6 13.52 5.19 -6.95
CA ARG A 6 13.43 3.76 -7.30
C ARG A 6 13.36 3.66 -8.83
N GLU A 7 14.32 2.97 -9.45
CA GLU A 7 14.55 2.99 -10.91
C GLU A 7 13.37 2.51 -11.78
N GLY A 8 12.26 2.03 -11.20
CA GLY A 8 11.11 1.51 -11.92
C GLY A 8 9.84 2.38 -11.93
N TYR A 9 9.74 3.47 -11.14
CA TYR A 9 8.51 4.28 -11.09
C TYR A 9 8.73 5.70 -10.55
N THR A 10 7.79 6.59 -10.85
CA THR A 10 7.74 7.95 -10.32
C THR A 10 6.77 8.01 -9.15
N LEU A 11 7.26 8.35 -7.95
CA LEU A 11 6.41 8.67 -6.80
C LEU A 11 6.11 10.17 -6.78
N LEU A 12 4.86 10.56 -7.03
CA LEU A 12 4.47 11.95 -7.21
C LEU A 12 3.66 12.48 -6.02
N ASP A 13 4.17 13.50 -5.33
CA ASP A 13 3.43 14.26 -4.32
C ASP A 13 2.81 15.51 -4.96
N VAL A 14 1.49 15.62 -4.91
CA VAL A 14 0.74 16.75 -5.49
C VAL A 14 0.20 17.73 -4.45
N ARG A 15 0.75 17.68 -3.23
CA ARG A 15 0.44 18.62 -2.15
C ARG A 15 1.16 19.96 -2.32
N ARG A 16 0.91 20.90 -1.40
CA ARG A 16 1.61 22.19 -1.37
C ARG A 16 3.04 22.01 -0.84
N PRO A 17 4.01 22.87 -1.23
CA PRO A 17 5.40 22.78 -0.75
C PRO A 17 5.53 22.70 0.77
N ARG A 18 4.80 23.54 1.50
CA ARG A 18 4.75 23.50 2.97
C ARG A 18 4.31 22.15 3.58
N GLU A 19 3.43 21.41 2.90
CA GLU A 19 2.99 20.08 3.36
C GLU A 19 4.07 19.03 3.11
N TYR A 20 4.81 19.18 2.01
CA TYR A 20 5.91 18.31 1.60
C TYR A 20 7.17 18.50 2.43
N GLU A 21 7.49 19.74 2.78
CA GLU A 21 8.60 20.09 3.68
C GLU A 21 8.38 19.56 5.10
N LYS A 22 7.15 19.64 5.59
CA LYS A 22 6.78 19.11 6.91
C LYS A 22 6.95 17.59 6.98
N GLU A 23 6.51 16.89 5.94
CA GLU A 23 6.53 15.44 5.86
C GLU A 23 6.37 14.99 4.42
N ARG A 24 7.03 13.90 4.01
CA ARG A 24 6.87 13.32 2.66
C ARG A 24 7.19 11.83 2.68
N ILE A 25 6.68 11.11 1.70
CA ILE A 25 7.16 9.75 1.45
C ILE A 25 8.58 9.86 0.86
N PRO A 26 9.59 9.17 1.42
CA PRO A 26 10.95 9.21 0.90
C PRO A 26 11.01 8.89 -0.60
N GLY A 27 11.82 9.65 -1.35
CA GLY A 27 11.97 9.50 -2.80
C GLY A 27 10.83 10.12 -3.63
N ALA A 28 9.83 10.76 -3.01
CA ALA A 28 8.77 11.47 -3.75
C ALA A 28 9.31 12.70 -4.50
N THR A 29 8.79 12.93 -5.70
CA THR A 29 8.95 14.16 -6.48
C THR A 29 7.76 15.09 -6.20
N LEU A 30 8.01 16.37 -5.92
CA LEU A 30 6.97 17.35 -5.64
C LEU A 30 6.56 18.10 -6.92
N VAL A 31 5.30 17.92 -7.32
CA VAL A 31 4.64 18.75 -8.35
C VAL A 31 3.23 19.07 -7.86
N PRO A 32 3.01 20.25 -7.24
CA PRO A 32 1.70 20.62 -6.69
C PRO A 32 0.60 20.53 -7.74
N LEU A 33 -0.58 20.03 -7.36
CA LEU A 33 -1.71 19.83 -8.30
C LEU A 33 -2.01 21.06 -9.19
N PRO A 34 -2.02 22.31 -8.69
CA PRO A 34 -2.26 23.48 -9.53
C PRO A 34 -1.19 23.73 -10.60
N GLU A 35 0.05 23.30 -10.35
CA GLU A 35 1.20 23.49 -11.24
C GLU A 35 1.42 22.28 -12.18
N LEU A 36 0.77 21.16 -11.89
CA LEU A 36 0.90 19.91 -12.65
C LEU A 36 0.62 20.09 -14.16
N PRO A 37 -0.40 20.86 -14.62
CA PRO A 37 -0.60 21.18 -16.03
C PRO A 37 0.66 21.66 -16.77
N ASP A 38 1.44 22.51 -16.11
CA ASP A 38 2.58 23.21 -16.73
C ASP A 38 3.90 22.45 -16.50
N ARG A 39 3.95 21.63 -15.46
CA ARG A 39 5.16 20.90 -15.01
C ARG A 39 5.15 19.42 -15.34
N MET A 40 4.14 18.94 -16.08
CA MET A 40 4.05 17.53 -16.51
C MET A 40 5.28 17.05 -17.30
N GLY A 41 5.99 17.95 -18.00
CA GLY A 41 7.22 17.62 -18.71
C GLY A 41 8.41 17.22 -17.83
N GLU A 42 8.32 17.43 -16.51
CA GLU A 42 9.31 16.93 -15.54
C GLU A 42 9.15 15.41 -15.30
N LEU A 43 8.05 14.81 -15.75
CA LEU A 43 7.72 13.41 -15.52
C LEU A 43 7.89 12.61 -16.82
N ASP A 44 8.38 11.38 -16.67
CA ASP A 44 8.50 10.42 -17.77
C ASP A 44 7.15 9.71 -17.98
N PRO A 45 6.46 9.90 -19.12
CA PRO A 45 5.15 9.30 -19.39
C PRO A 45 5.20 7.79 -19.64
N ASP A 46 6.40 7.25 -19.90
CA ASP A 46 6.62 5.82 -20.11
C ASP A 46 6.84 5.06 -18.80
N LYS A 47 7.07 5.76 -17.68
CA LYS A 47 7.21 5.14 -16.35
C LYS A 47 5.89 5.14 -15.58
N PRO A 48 5.61 4.07 -14.80
CA PRO A 48 4.52 4.09 -13.84
C PRO A 48 4.59 5.29 -12.90
N VAL A 49 3.49 6.02 -12.76
CA VAL A 49 3.38 7.15 -11.84
C VAL A 49 2.45 6.79 -10.69
N LEU A 50 2.99 6.69 -9.48
CA LEU A 50 2.23 6.54 -8.24
C LEU A 50 2.02 7.93 -7.61
N VAL A 51 0.80 8.45 -7.73
CA VAL A 51 0.44 9.79 -7.25
C VAL A 51 -0.19 9.72 -5.87
N TYR A 52 0.21 10.62 -4.96
CA TYR A 52 -0.42 10.74 -3.65
C TYR A 52 -0.61 12.21 -3.23
N CYS A 53 -1.53 12.41 -2.28
CA CYS A 53 -1.69 13.67 -1.57
C CYS A 53 -1.92 13.39 -0.07
N ALA A 54 -2.56 14.30 0.67
CA ALA A 54 -2.82 14.10 2.10
C ALA A 54 -3.69 12.86 2.37
N VAL A 55 -4.83 12.75 1.68
CA VAL A 55 -5.87 11.72 1.95
C VAL A 55 -6.44 11.04 0.69
N GLY A 56 -6.00 11.44 -0.51
CA GLY A 56 -6.42 10.84 -1.78
C GLY A 56 -7.26 11.72 -2.71
N GLY A 57 -7.80 12.85 -2.23
CA GLY A 57 -8.66 13.74 -3.05
C GLY A 57 -7.92 14.39 -4.22
N ARG A 58 -6.88 15.19 -3.92
CA ARG A 58 -6.05 15.88 -4.94
C ARG A 58 -5.33 14.91 -5.87
N SER A 59 -4.86 13.77 -5.36
CA SER A 59 -4.12 12.78 -6.15
C SER A 59 -5.03 12.02 -7.11
N ARG A 60 -6.31 11.85 -6.79
CA ARG A 60 -7.30 11.33 -7.76
C ARG A 60 -7.45 12.28 -8.96
N ALA A 61 -7.55 13.59 -8.72
CA ALA A 61 -7.64 14.58 -9.78
C ALA A 61 -6.36 14.62 -10.63
N ALA A 62 -5.19 14.61 -9.99
CA ALA A 62 -3.90 14.52 -10.68
C ALA A 62 -3.77 13.25 -11.53
N ALA A 63 -4.19 12.10 -11.00
CA ALA A 63 -4.14 10.83 -11.73
C ALA A 63 -5.00 10.86 -13.01
N GLN A 64 -6.20 11.45 -12.92
CA GLN A 64 -7.08 11.65 -14.08
C GLN A 64 -6.46 12.60 -15.11
N LEU A 65 -5.83 13.69 -14.66
CA LEU A 65 -5.15 14.63 -15.54
C LEU A 65 -4.00 13.96 -16.30
N LEU A 66 -3.13 13.22 -15.60
CA LEU A 66 -1.99 12.52 -16.20
C LEU A 66 -2.45 11.45 -17.19
N ALA A 67 -3.44 10.63 -16.83
CA ALA A 67 -4.00 9.63 -17.72
C ALA A 67 -4.57 10.26 -19.01
N GLY A 68 -5.28 11.41 -18.88
CA GLY A 68 -5.78 12.17 -20.03
C GLY A 68 -4.70 12.83 -20.88
N LYS A 69 -3.44 12.87 -20.42
CA LYS A 69 -2.29 13.48 -21.10
C LYS A 69 -1.29 12.45 -21.62
N GLY A 70 -1.67 11.17 -21.68
CA GLY A 70 -0.90 10.12 -22.35
C GLY A 70 0.11 9.40 -21.48
N PHE A 71 0.08 9.59 -20.15
CA PHE A 71 0.84 8.74 -19.23
C PHE A 71 0.30 7.32 -19.27
N LYS A 72 1.16 6.33 -19.53
CA LYS A 72 0.76 4.94 -19.78
C LYS A 72 0.17 4.25 -18.55
N GLU A 73 0.79 4.50 -17.39
CA GLU A 73 0.44 3.84 -16.14
C GLU A 73 0.38 4.86 -15.00
N VAL A 74 -0.82 5.11 -14.49
CA VAL A 74 -1.04 6.08 -13.42
C VAL A 74 -1.86 5.46 -12.29
N TYR A 75 -1.27 5.44 -11.09
CA TYR A 75 -1.85 4.84 -9.90
C TYR A 75 -2.07 5.92 -8.83
N ASN A 76 -3.21 5.88 -8.17
CA ASN A 76 -3.50 6.78 -7.04
C ASN A 76 -3.31 6.02 -5.72
N LEU A 77 -2.43 6.53 -4.86
CA LEU A 77 -2.23 6.00 -3.51
C LEU A 77 -3.47 6.28 -2.65
N LYS A 78 -4.30 5.25 -2.46
CA LYS A 78 -5.54 5.35 -1.67
C LYS A 78 -5.22 5.76 -0.23
N GLY A 79 -5.92 6.78 0.27
CA GLY A 79 -5.72 7.31 1.62
C GLY A 79 -4.50 8.24 1.78
N GLY A 80 -3.70 8.43 0.72
CA GLY A 80 -2.60 9.39 0.72
C GLY A 80 -1.49 9.10 1.74
N ILE A 81 -0.68 10.11 2.04
CA ILE A 81 0.42 10.00 3.00
C ILE A 81 -0.07 9.67 4.42
N LYS A 82 -1.30 10.03 4.79
CA LYS A 82 -1.85 9.65 6.11
C LYS A 82 -2.02 8.14 6.25
N ALA A 83 -2.52 7.47 5.21
CA ALA A 83 -2.63 6.01 5.22
C ALA A 83 -1.25 5.34 5.18
N TRP A 84 -0.31 5.92 4.42
CA TRP A 84 1.09 5.48 4.42
C TRP A 84 1.71 5.56 5.81
N GLN A 85 1.59 6.72 6.48
CA GLN A 85 2.13 6.93 7.83
C GLN A 85 1.48 6.03 8.86
N LEU A 86 0.16 5.84 8.79
CA LEU A 86 -0.52 4.90 9.67
C LEU A 86 0.07 3.50 9.51
N THR A 87 0.29 3.06 8.27
CA THR A 87 0.91 1.75 7.99
C THR A 87 2.31 1.66 8.57
N ILE A 88 3.17 2.67 8.36
CA ILE A 88 4.52 2.69 8.93
C ILE A 88 4.48 2.70 10.46
N ALA A 89 3.64 3.53 11.07
CA ALA A 89 3.49 3.62 12.52
C ALA A 89 2.97 2.30 13.13
N THR A 90 2.01 1.65 12.48
CA THR A 90 1.55 0.33 12.88
C THR A 90 2.68 -0.70 12.84
N LEU A 91 3.57 -0.62 11.86
CA LEU A 91 4.70 -1.56 11.76
C LEU A 91 5.88 -1.21 12.70
N GLN A 92 5.81 -0.12 13.47
CA GLN A 92 6.86 0.28 14.42
C GLN A 92 6.68 -0.30 15.83
N THR A 93 5.51 -0.85 16.16
CA THR A 93 5.28 -1.50 17.46
C THR A 93 5.07 -2.99 17.28
N ARG A 94 5.45 -3.77 18.30
CA ARG A 94 5.21 -5.22 18.31
C ARG A 94 3.71 -5.52 18.13
N GLU A 95 2.86 -4.82 18.87
CA GLU A 95 1.40 -4.98 18.81
C GLU A 95 0.86 -4.68 17.41
N GLY A 96 1.38 -3.64 16.75
CA GLY A 96 0.93 -3.26 15.42
C GLY A 96 1.43 -4.23 14.33
N VAL A 97 2.66 -4.73 14.43
CA VAL A 97 3.16 -5.81 13.56
C VAL A 97 2.31 -7.08 13.71
N LEU A 98 2.05 -7.51 14.95
CA LEU A 98 1.21 -8.68 15.24
C LEU A 98 -0.21 -8.48 14.71
N SER A 99 -0.79 -7.29 14.90
CA SER A 99 -2.13 -6.95 14.39
C SER A 99 -2.21 -7.02 12.85
N VAL A 100 -1.20 -6.52 12.14
CA VAL A 100 -1.14 -6.61 10.67
C VAL A 100 -0.97 -8.06 10.22
N ALA A 101 -0.08 -8.83 10.87
CA ALA A 101 0.09 -10.24 10.56
C ALA A 101 -1.24 -11.00 10.73
N MET A 102 -1.92 -10.83 11.86
CA MET A 102 -3.23 -11.45 12.10
C MET A 102 -4.28 -11.04 11.05
N MET A 103 -4.30 -9.78 10.62
CA MET A 103 -5.20 -9.33 9.56
C MET A 103 -4.95 -10.06 8.23
N LEU A 104 -3.67 -10.26 7.87
CA LEU A 104 -3.29 -10.91 6.62
C LEU A 104 -3.64 -12.41 6.65
N GLU A 105 -3.24 -13.11 7.71
CA GLU A 105 -3.54 -14.54 7.93
C GLU A 105 -5.07 -14.77 7.93
N GLY A 106 -5.83 -13.91 8.62
CA GLY A 106 -7.30 -14.02 8.68
C GLY A 106 -7.98 -13.84 7.32
N ARG A 107 -7.45 -12.96 6.46
CA ARG A 107 -8.00 -12.78 5.11
C ARG A 107 -7.61 -13.91 4.17
N ALA A 108 -6.39 -14.42 4.27
CA ALA A 108 -5.94 -15.56 3.49
C ALA A 108 -6.78 -16.82 3.85
N LEU A 109 -6.93 -17.09 5.15
CA LEU A 109 -7.80 -18.15 5.67
C LEU A 109 -9.24 -18.05 5.13
N ASP A 110 -9.87 -16.88 5.23
CA ASP A 110 -11.25 -16.67 4.72
C ASP A 110 -11.34 -16.93 3.21
N LEU A 111 -10.38 -16.40 2.44
CA LEU A 111 -10.35 -16.54 0.99
C LEU A 111 -10.24 -18.02 0.58
N TYR A 112 -9.24 -18.73 1.12
CA TYR A 112 -9.00 -20.13 0.79
C TYR A 112 -10.16 -21.02 1.24
N SER A 113 -10.69 -20.80 2.44
CA SER A 113 -11.83 -21.57 2.96
C SER A 113 -13.08 -21.39 2.08
N ARG A 114 -13.43 -20.15 1.72
CA ARG A 114 -14.60 -19.87 0.86
C ARG A 114 -14.42 -20.40 -0.56
N TYR A 115 -13.19 -20.42 -1.08
CA TYR A 115 -12.94 -20.95 -2.42
C TYR A 115 -12.98 -22.48 -2.42
N ALA A 116 -12.38 -23.14 -1.41
CA ALA A 116 -12.43 -24.59 -1.25
C ALA A 116 -13.88 -25.12 -1.25
N GLN A 117 -14.82 -24.42 -0.58
CA GLN A 117 -16.25 -24.77 -0.58
C GLN A 117 -16.93 -24.74 -1.96
N LYS A 118 -16.35 -24.02 -2.94
CA LYS A 118 -16.89 -23.91 -4.30
C LYS A 118 -16.28 -24.92 -5.28
N VAL A 119 -15.19 -25.56 -4.88
CA VAL A 119 -14.43 -26.50 -5.73
C VAL A 119 -15.02 -27.89 -5.59
N ARG A 120 -15.19 -28.57 -6.73
CA ARG A 120 -15.73 -29.95 -6.78
C ARG A 120 -14.64 -31.02 -6.83
N ALA A 121 -13.45 -30.65 -7.34
CA ALA A 121 -12.29 -31.52 -7.46
C ALA A 121 -11.62 -31.71 -6.09
N PRO A 122 -11.63 -32.94 -5.51
CA PRO A 122 -11.10 -33.18 -4.16
C PRO A 122 -9.64 -32.76 -4.00
N GLU A 123 -8.79 -33.02 -4.99
CA GLU A 123 -7.37 -32.68 -4.99
C GLU A 123 -7.12 -31.17 -4.94
N THR A 124 -7.98 -30.39 -5.60
CA THR A 124 -7.90 -28.92 -5.62
C THR A 124 -8.44 -28.35 -4.30
N MET A 125 -9.48 -28.97 -3.73
CA MET A 125 -9.99 -28.61 -2.41
C MET A 125 -8.92 -28.82 -1.33
N GLU A 126 -8.25 -29.97 -1.32
CA GLU A 126 -7.17 -30.28 -0.39
C GLU A 126 -6.01 -29.28 -0.51
N THR A 127 -5.62 -28.94 -1.74
CA THR A 127 -4.57 -27.94 -2.01
C THR A 127 -4.91 -26.56 -1.43
N LEU A 128 -6.20 -26.18 -1.38
CA LEU A 128 -6.65 -24.91 -0.81
C LEU A 128 -6.82 -24.96 0.71
N LEU A 129 -7.20 -26.11 1.26
CA LEU A 129 -7.38 -26.28 2.71
C LEU A 129 -6.04 -26.35 3.45
N GLY A 130 -4.97 -26.84 2.83
CA GLY A 130 -3.64 -26.85 3.44
C GLY A 130 -3.17 -25.47 3.91
N PRO A 131 -3.10 -24.46 3.04
CA PRO A 131 -2.80 -23.07 3.43
C PRO A 131 -3.78 -22.51 4.47
N ALA A 132 -5.09 -22.78 4.32
CA ALA A 132 -6.08 -22.33 5.28
C ALA A 132 -5.79 -22.86 6.71
N ASP A 133 -5.47 -24.14 6.85
CA ASP A 133 -5.14 -24.72 8.16
C ASP A 133 -3.84 -24.16 8.74
N GLN A 134 -2.85 -23.85 7.88
CA GLN A 134 -1.62 -23.16 8.29
C GLN A 134 -1.92 -21.76 8.83
N ASP A 135 -2.67 -20.96 8.08
CA ASP A 135 -3.05 -19.59 8.46
C ASP A 135 -3.85 -19.59 9.78
N LYS A 136 -4.72 -20.59 9.98
CA LYS A 136 -5.43 -20.79 11.26
C LYS A 136 -4.47 -21.08 12.41
N GLY A 137 -3.44 -21.91 12.19
CA GLY A 137 -2.39 -22.17 13.17
C GLY A 137 -1.61 -20.89 13.51
N HIS A 138 -1.27 -20.09 12.51
CA HIS A 138 -0.61 -18.80 12.71
C HIS A 138 -1.46 -17.84 13.54
N LEU A 139 -2.76 -17.73 13.27
CA LEU A 139 -3.67 -16.88 14.05
C LEU A 139 -3.67 -17.23 15.54
N VAL A 140 -3.64 -18.53 15.88
CA VAL A 140 -3.56 -18.98 17.29
C VAL A 140 -2.23 -18.55 17.92
N LEU A 141 -1.11 -18.72 17.20
CA LEU A 141 0.21 -18.32 17.70
C LEU A 141 0.33 -16.81 17.87
N LEU A 142 -0.11 -16.04 16.86
CA LEU A 142 -0.09 -14.58 16.89
C LEU A 142 -1.00 -14.02 18.00
N GLY A 143 -2.16 -14.66 18.25
CA GLY A 143 -3.03 -14.31 19.37
C GLY A 143 -2.34 -14.48 20.73
N LYS A 144 -1.65 -15.61 20.95
CA LYS A 144 -0.83 -15.83 22.16
C LYS A 144 0.27 -14.79 22.29
N MET A 145 0.96 -14.48 21.20
CA MET A 145 1.98 -13.43 21.19
C MET A 145 1.40 -12.07 21.57
N LEU A 146 0.17 -11.74 21.16
CA LEU A 146 -0.45 -10.48 21.52
C LEU A 146 -0.77 -10.38 23.02
N GLU A 147 -1.15 -11.50 23.65
CA GLU A 147 -1.45 -11.60 25.09
C GLU A 147 -0.19 -11.61 25.96
N GLU A 148 0.91 -12.17 25.47
CA GLU A 148 2.18 -12.22 26.17
C GLU A 148 2.95 -10.90 26.04
N PRO A 149 3.42 -10.28 27.14
CA PRO A 149 4.26 -9.10 27.09
C PRO A 149 5.64 -9.46 26.50
N GLY A 150 5.90 -9.01 25.28
CA GLY A 150 7.21 -9.18 24.62
C GLY A 150 8.10 -7.96 24.80
N LYS A 151 9.43 -8.17 24.77
CA LYS A 151 10.40 -7.09 24.56
C LYS A 151 10.59 -6.86 23.06
N ILE A 152 10.69 -5.59 22.67
CA ILE A 152 11.18 -5.17 21.34
C ILE A 152 12.70 -5.25 21.36
#